data_AF-A0A7Y2CDN7-F1
#
_entry.id   AF-A0A7Y2CDN7-F1
#
_cell.length_a   1.000
_cell.length_b   1.000
_cell.length_c   1.000
_cell.angle_alpha   90.00
_cell.angle_beta   90.00
_cell.angle_gamma   90.00
#
_symmetry.space_group_name_H-M   'P 1'
#
loop_
_entity.id
_entity.type
_entity.pdbx_description
1 polymer ?
#
loop_
_entity_poly.entity_id
_entity_poly.type
_entity_poly.pdbx_seq_one_letter_code
_entity_poly.pdbx_strand_id
1 'polypeptide(L)' 'MTPRIKKLIGMAALLPALVLYLFAAAALGEMLPNFQLLKVIYYLIAGIAWAFPVKYLMQWMNAEPAQKPPDPNRD' A
#
# COMPACT_ATOMS: atom_id res chain seq x y z
N MET A 1 0.13 -5.16 19.81
CA MET A 1 -0.37 -3.80 19.51
C MET A 1 -1.88 -3.85 19.32
N THR A 2 -2.62 -3.01 20.02
CA THR A 2 -4.09 -2.91 19.91
C THR A 2 -4.47 -2.66 18.44
N PRO A 3 -5.46 -3.36 17.86
CA PRO A 3 -5.85 -3.21 16.45
C PRO A 3 -6.11 -1.76 16.01
N ARG A 4 -6.55 -0.92 16.94
CA ARG A 4 -6.77 0.53 16.73
C ARG A 4 -5.48 1.30 16.42
N ILE A 5 -4.38 0.98 17.10
CA ILE A 5 -3.08 1.64 16.89
C ILE A 5 -2.48 1.23 15.54
N LYS A 6 -2.61 -0.05 15.16
CA LYS A 6 -2.18 -0.50 13.82
C LYS A 6 -2.92 0.25 12.71
N LYS A 7 -4.24 0.48 12.85
CA LYS A 7 -5.01 1.26 11.86
C LYS A 7 -4.56 2.71 11.77
N LEU A 8 -4.29 3.37 12.91
CA LEU A 8 -3.78 4.76 12.94
C LEU A 8 -2.41 4.89 12.29
N ILE A 9 -1.48 4.00 12.63
CA ILE A 9 -0.13 3.99 12.05
C ILE A 9 -0.20 3.68 10.55
N GLY A 10 -1.04 2.71 10.15
CA GLY A 10 -1.24 2.39 8.74
C GLY A 10 -1.72 3.60 7.95
N MET A 11 -2.72 4.32 8.44
CA MET A 11 -3.23 5.53 7.79
C MET A 11 -2.18 6.65 7.74
N ALA A 12 -1.45 6.86 8.85
CA ALA A 12 -0.40 7.86 8.94
C ALA A 12 0.82 7.55 8.06
N ALA A 13 1.12 6.27 7.82
CA ALA A 13 2.20 5.83 6.94
C ALA A 13 1.78 5.80 5.46
N LEU A 14 0.50 5.55 5.16
CA LEU A 14 -0.01 5.50 3.79
C LEU A 14 0.19 6.84 3.06
N LEU A 15 -0.16 7.95 3.71
CA LEU A 15 -0.05 9.28 3.12
C LEU A 15 1.38 9.63 2.66
N PRO A 16 2.41 9.60 3.52
CA PRO A 16 3.78 9.89 3.09
C PRO A 16 4.30 8.85 2.09
N ALA A 17 3.94 7.57 2.23
CA ALA A 17 4.31 6.56 1.25
C ALA A 17 3.70 6.84 -0.14
N LEU A 18 2.44 7.29 -0.19
CA LEU A 18 1.78 7.67 -1.43
C LEU A 18 2.44 8.92 -2.04
N VAL A 19 2.79 9.92 -1.23
CA VAL A 19 3.51 11.11 -1.70
C VAL A 19 4.85 10.71 -2.31
N LEU A 20 5.66 9.91 -1.60
CA LEU A 20 6.93 9.40 -2.11
C LEU A 20 6.76 8.59 -3.41
N TYR A 21 5.71 7.78 -3.49
CA TYR A 21 5.37 7.02 -4.68
C TYR A 21 5.06 7.93 -5.87
N LEU A 22 4.24 8.96 -5.67
CA LEU A 22 3.90 9.92 -6.73
C LEU A 22 5.13 10.69 -7.21
N PHE A 23 5.99 11.13 -6.28
CA PHE A 23 7.27 11.76 -6.62
C PHE A 23 8.17 10.84 -7.44
N ALA A 24 8.34 9.59 -7.01
CA ALA A 24 9.12 8.61 -7.75
C ALA A 24 8.52 8.33 -9.14
N ALA A 25 7.20 8.18 -9.22
CA ALA A 25 6.49 7.94 -10.47
C ALA A 25 6.64 9.12 -11.45
N ALA A 26 6.57 10.36 -10.96
CA ALA A 26 6.76 11.57 -11.75
C ALA A 26 8.21 11.69 -12.24
N ALA A 27 9.20 11.52 -11.36
CA ALA A 27 10.62 11.58 -11.70
C ALA A 27 11.01 10.53 -12.75
N LEU A 28 10.54 9.30 -12.58
CA LEU A 28 10.74 8.24 -13.57
C LEU A 28 10.04 8.57 -14.90
N GLY A 29 8.86 9.18 -14.87
CA GLY A 29 8.14 9.63 -16.06
C GLY A 29 8.86 10.72 -16.86
N GLU A 30 9.63 11.59 -16.20
CA GLU A 30 10.48 12.59 -16.88
C GLU A 30 11.71 11.98 -17.54
N MET A 31 12.26 10.90 -16.98
CA MET A 31 13.38 10.16 -17.59
C MET A 31 12.95 9.37 -18.83
N LEU A 32 11.65 9.19 -19.07
CA LEU A 32 11.15 8.47 -20.24
C LEU A 32 11.34 9.28 -21.54
N PRO A 33 11.75 8.63 -22.64
CA PRO A 33 11.89 9.29 -23.93
C PRO A 33 10.57 9.89 -24.41
N ASN A 34 10.65 10.86 -25.32
CA ASN A 34 9.52 11.71 -25.73
C ASN A 34 8.47 11.02 -26.63
N PHE A 35 8.23 9.73 -26.40
CA PHE A 35 7.17 8.94 -27.03
C PHE A 35 5.90 9.03 -26.20
N GLN A 36 4.90 9.73 -26.74
CA GLN A 36 3.63 9.98 -26.04
C GLN A 36 2.92 8.68 -25.62
N LEU A 37 2.95 7.64 -26.47
CA LEU A 37 2.33 6.36 -26.16
C LEU A 37 3.01 5.65 -24.98
N LEU A 38 4.34 5.74 -24.87
CA LEU A 38 5.09 5.13 -23.78
C LEU A 38 4.78 5.81 -22.44
N LYS A 39 4.67 7.14 -22.44
CA LYS A 39 4.25 7.92 -21.26
C LYS A 39 2.85 7.51 -20.80
N VAL A 40 1.90 7.36 -21.74
CA VAL A 40 0.53 6.92 -21.43
C VAL A 40 0.54 5.54 -20.77
N ILE A 41 1.21 4.55 -21.39
CA ILE A 41 1.29 3.18 -20.84
C ILE A 41 1.96 3.19 -19.47
N TYR A 42 3.05 3.95 -19.32
CA TYR A 42 3.77 4.09 -18.06
C TYR A 42 2.88 4.63 -16.94
N TYR A 43 2.16 5.74 -17.17
CA TYR A 43 1.26 6.30 -16.16
C TYR A 43 0.06 5.39 -15.89
N LEU A 44 -0.40 4.60 -16.88
CA LEU A 44 -1.43 3.60 -16.68
C LEU A 44 -0.96 2.49 -15.73
N ILE A 45 0.25 1.99 -15.96
CA ILE A 45 0.87 0.97 -15.11
C ILE A 45 1.16 1.54 -13.72
N ALA A 46 1.69 2.75 -13.61
CA ALA A 46 1.91 3.43 -12.33
C ALA A 46 0.58 3.61 -11.57
N GLY A 47 -0.48 4.03 -12.27
CA GLY A 47 -1.84 4.14 -11.73
C GLY A 47 -2.46 2.81 -11.29
N ILE A 48 -1.91 1.65 -11.67
CA ILE A 48 -2.31 0.34 -11.15
C ILE A 48 -1.32 -0.15 -10.08
N ALA A 49 -0.04 0.16 -10.24
CA ALA A 49 1.02 -0.30 -9.35
C ALA A 49 0.87 0.24 -7.92
N TRP A 50 0.29 1.43 -7.71
CA TRP A 50 0.00 1.92 -6.35
C TRP A 50 -1.00 1.05 -5.57
N ALA A 51 -1.77 0.17 -6.23
CA ALA A 51 -2.64 -0.79 -5.55
C ALA A 51 -1.85 -1.79 -4.70
N PHE A 52 -0.59 -2.06 -5.02
CA PHE A 52 0.30 -2.92 -4.22
C PHE A 52 0.54 -2.36 -2.82
N PRO A 53 0.99 -1.10 -2.64
CA PRO A 53 1.12 -0.49 -1.32
C PRO A 53 -0.17 -0.54 -0.50
N VAL A 54 -1.32 -0.26 -1.12
CA VAL A 54 -2.61 -0.32 -0.43
C VAL A 54 -2.93 -1.76 0.00
N LYS A 55 -2.72 -2.74 -0.88
CA LYS A 55 -2.91 -4.17 -0.56
C LYS A 55 -2.01 -4.62 0.59
N TYR A 56 -0.73 -4.26 0.56
CA TYR A 56 0.23 -4.60 1.62
C TYR A 56 -0.19 -3.99 2.97
N LEU A 57 -0.58 -2.71 2.96
CA LEU A 57 -1.06 -2.04 4.17
C LEU A 57 -2.35 -2.68 4.70
N MET A 58 -3.30 -3.00 3.81
CA MET A 58 -4.55 -3.68 4.18
C MET A 58 -4.26 -5.05 4.80
N GLN A 59 -3.36 -5.85 4.23
CA GLN A 59 -2.95 -7.13 4.79
C GLN A 59 -2.32 -6.95 6.18
N TRP A 60 -1.48 -5.93 6.36
CA TRP A 60 -0.87 -5.66 7.67
C TRP A 60 -1.89 -5.18 8.72
N MET A 61 -2.86 -4.36 8.32
CA MET A 61 -3.95 -3.90 9.19
C MET A 61 -4.92 -5.04 9.55
N ASN A 62 -5.19 -5.95 8.61
CA ASN A 62 -6.07 -7.10 8.77
C ASN A 62 -5.36 -8.35 9.31
N ALA A 63 -4.04 -8.30 9.49
CA ALA A 63 -3.29 -9.35 10.17
C ALA A 63 -3.76 -9.43 11.63
N GLU A 64 -4.77 -10.26 11.84
CA GLU A 64 -5.29 -10.62 13.15
C GLU A 64 -4.15 -11.20 13.98
N PRO A 65 -3.98 -10.74 15.24
CA PRO A 65 -3.12 -11.47 16.16
C PRO A 65 -3.72 -12.87 16.29
N ALA A 66 -2.90 -13.90 16.05
CA ALA A 66 -3.25 -15.32 16.08
C ALA A 66 -4.51 -15.57 16.91
N GLN A 67 -5.57 -16.02 16.23
CA GLN A 67 -6.80 -16.50 16.86
C GLN A 67 -6.39 -17.33 18.06
N LYS A 68 -6.72 -16.86 19.27
CA LYS A 68 -6.45 -17.62 20.49
C LYS A 68 -7.14 -18.97 20.28
N PRO A 69 -6.42 -20.10 20.34
CA PRO A 69 -6.99 -21.41 20.06
C PRO A 69 -8.25 -21.61 20.92
N PRO A 70 -9.29 -22.28 20.39
CA PRO A 70 -10.53 -22.50 21.10
C PRO A 70 -10.22 -23.05 22.50
N ASP A 71 -10.77 -22.37 23.50
CA ASP A 71 -10.54 -22.68 24.91
C ASP A 71 -11.03 -24.10 25.20
N PRO A 72 -10.14 -25.07 25.49
CA PRO A 72 -10.52 -26.48 25.65
C PRO A 72 -11.42 -26.76 26.85
N ASN A 73 -11.64 -25.78 27.73
CA ASN A 73 -12.37 -25.93 29.00
C ASN A 73 -13.70 -25.14 29.01
N ARG A 74 -14.34 -24.95 27.85
CA ARG A 74 -15.66 -24.32 27.73
C ARG A 74 -16.79 -25.36 27.68
N ASP A 75 -16.84 -26.23 28.69
CA ASP A 75 -17.93 -27.18 28.92
C ASP A 75 -18.33 -27.15 30.40
#